data_AF-S9RFQ7-F1
#
_entry.id   AF-S9RFQ7-F1
#
_cell.length_a   1.000
_cell.length_b   1.000
_cell.length_c   1.000
_cell.angle_alpha   90.00
_cell.angle_beta   90.00
_cell.angle_gamma   90.00
#
_symmetry.space_group_name_H-M   'P 1'
#
loop_
_entity.id
_entity.type
_entity.pdbx_description
1 polymer ?
#
loop_
_entity_poly.entity_id
_entity_poly.type
_entity_poly.pdbx_seq_one_letter_code
_entity_poly.pdbx_strand_id
1 'polypeptide(L)'
;MNVISSESSIGDEENIFRRFEQLLVSYEKLTLMAAEQEEYNSQMEANVLKLLKERWERDQRYTSIFYKLLGCIEKVLCNKMSRNELKQEYDNIIETALSSDQQAYENASVENVRLKKKLEKASLEGEPPSSEA
;
A
#
# COMPACT_ATOMS: atom_id res chain seq x y z
N MET A 1 -28.82 72.19 -1.53
CA MET A 1 -27.73 71.29 -1.09
C MET A 1 -28.35 69.92 -0.92
N ASN A 2 -28.24 69.06 -1.93
CA ASN A 2 -28.66 67.66 -1.80
C ASN A 2 -27.54 66.91 -1.10
N VAL A 3 -27.83 66.41 0.08
CA VAL A 3 -27.00 65.45 0.80
C VAL A 3 -27.05 64.17 -0.02
N ILE A 4 -25.93 63.82 -0.64
CA ILE A 4 -25.74 62.53 -1.30
C ILE A 4 -25.69 61.52 -0.16
N SER A 5 -26.76 60.71 -0.04
CA SER A 5 -26.83 59.59 0.88
C SER A 5 -25.71 58.59 0.56
N SER A 6 -24.62 58.66 1.32
CA SER A 6 -23.56 57.66 1.36
C SER A 6 -23.99 56.48 2.23
N GLU A 7 -25.01 55.75 1.79
CA GLU A 7 -25.50 54.51 2.45
C GLU A 7 -25.18 53.24 1.63
N SER A 8 -24.51 53.34 0.47
CA SER A 8 -24.24 52.17 -0.39
C SER A 8 -22.92 51.44 -0.13
N SER A 9 -22.11 51.83 0.86
CA SER A 9 -20.76 51.23 1.09
C SER A 9 -20.76 50.06 2.08
N ILE A 10 -21.63 50.11 3.09
CA ILE A 10 -21.59 49.19 4.24
C ILE A 10 -22.11 47.78 3.84
N GLY A 11 -23.18 47.71 3.05
CA GLY A 11 -23.75 46.43 2.60
C GLY A 11 -22.88 45.69 1.57
N ASP A 12 -22.06 46.42 0.81
CA ASP A 12 -21.09 45.83 -0.11
C ASP A 12 -19.85 45.31 0.63
N GLU A 13 -19.37 46.04 1.65
CA GLU A 13 -18.28 45.58 2.52
C GLU A 13 -18.66 44.32 3.30
N GLU A 14 -19.84 44.27 3.93
CA GLU A 14 -20.30 43.12 4.71
C GLU A 14 -20.49 41.85 3.84
N ASN A 15 -20.92 42.02 2.59
CA ASN A 15 -21.00 40.94 1.61
C ASN A 15 -19.61 40.47 1.15
N ILE A 16 -18.64 41.39 1.00
CA ILE A 16 -17.23 41.05 0.71
C ILE A 16 -16.62 40.29 1.88
N PHE A 17 -16.82 40.73 3.12
CA PHE A 17 -16.34 40.04 4.32
C PHE A 17 -16.90 38.62 4.41
N ARG A 18 -18.22 38.45 4.21
CA ARG A 18 -18.84 37.12 4.24
C ARG A 18 -18.31 36.20 3.14
N ARG A 19 -18.08 36.73 1.93
CA ARG A 19 -17.46 35.96 0.83
C ARG A 19 -16.03 35.57 1.14
N PHE A 20 -15.27 36.44 1.80
CA PHE A 20 -13.90 36.16 2.20
C PHE A 20 -13.83 35.07 3.28
N GLU A 21 -14.72 35.10 4.27
CA GLU A 21 -14.85 34.04 5.28
C GLU A 21 -15.19 32.68 4.64
N GLN A 22 -16.14 32.66 3.71
CA GLN A 22 -16.49 31.43 2.98
C GLN A 22 -15.32 30.90 2.14
N LEU A 23 -14.53 31.80 1.55
CA LEU A 23 -13.35 31.44 0.78
C LEU A 23 -12.27 30.85 1.68
N LEU A 24 -12.04 31.42 2.87
CA LEU A 24 -11.10 30.89 3.86
C LEU A 24 -11.48 29.48 4.31
N VAL A 25 -12.75 29.25 4.66
CA VAL A 25 -13.25 27.92 5.05
C VAL A 25 -13.08 26.91 3.92
N SER A 26 -13.36 27.33 2.67
CA SER A 26 -13.17 26.48 1.50
C SER A 26 -11.70 26.14 1.26
N TYR A 27 -10.80 27.11 1.47
CA TYR A 27 -9.36 26.90 1.34
C TYR A 27 -8.80 25.99 2.44
N GLU A 28 -9.26 26.15 3.68
CA GLU A 28 -8.92 25.25 4.79
C GLU A 28 -9.36 23.81 4.50
N LYS A 29 -10.58 23.63 4.02
CA LYS A 29 -11.08 22.31 3.60
C LYS A 29 -10.24 21.70 2.47
N LEU A 30 -9.88 22.49 1.46
CA LEU A 30 -9.01 22.03 0.36
C LEU A 30 -7.62 21.64 0.87
N THR A 31 -7.07 22.38 1.83
CA THR A 31 -5.77 22.09 2.44
C THR A 31 -5.81 20.78 3.21
N LEU A 32 -6.87 20.54 3.98
CA LEU A 32 -7.07 19.28 4.70
C LEU A 32 -7.22 18.10 3.72
N MET A 33 -8.05 18.24 2.69
CA MET A 33 -8.22 17.19 1.67
C MET A 33 -6.91 16.89 0.93
N ALA A 34 -6.10 17.91 0.64
CA ALA A 34 -4.78 17.71 0.03
C ALA A 34 -3.82 16.95 0.96
N ALA A 35 -3.82 17.27 2.26
CA ALA A 35 -3.00 16.58 3.24
C ALA A 35 -3.42 15.10 3.42
N GLU A 36 -4.72 14.83 3.50
CA GLU A 36 -5.27 13.46 3.56
C GLU A 36 -4.88 12.65 2.31
N GLN A 37 -4.96 13.27 1.13
CA GLN A 37 -4.56 12.62 -0.13
C GLN A 37 -3.06 12.34 -0.19
N GLU A 38 -2.22 13.26 0.27
CA GLU A 38 -0.76 13.08 0.33
C GLU A 38 -0.37 11.93 1.27
N GLU A 39 -1.04 11.85 2.43
CA GLU A 39 -0.85 10.75 3.37
C GLU A 39 -1.26 9.41 2.75
N TYR A 40 -2.43 9.36 2.10
CA TYR A 40 -2.89 8.17 1.39
C TYR A 40 -1.91 7.74 0.30
N ASN A 41 -1.42 8.68 -0.51
CA ASN A 41 -0.44 8.42 -1.56
C ASN A 41 0.85 7.84 -0.97
N SER A 42 1.36 8.44 0.11
CA SER A 42 2.57 7.98 0.81
C SER A 42 2.40 6.55 1.34
N GLN A 43 1.24 6.23 1.92
CA GLN A 43 0.93 4.87 2.38
C GLN A 43 0.86 3.88 1.21
N MET A 44 0.26 4.28 0.08
CA MET A 44 0.14 3.44 -1.11
C MET A 44 1.51 3.17 -1.74
N GLU A 45 2.37 4.19 -1.86
CA GLU A 45 3.75 4.05 -2.34
C GLU A 45 4.55 3.09 -1.47
N ALA A 46 4.46 3.21 -0.13
CA ALA A 46 5.12 2.30 0.79
C ALA A 46 4.66 0.83 0.59
N ASN A 47 3.36 0.62 0.37
CA ASN A 47 2.82 -0.71 0.10
C ASN A 47 3.31 -1.27 -1.24
N VAL A 48 3.34 -0.44 -2.30
CA VAL A 48 3.86 -0.85 -3.61
C VAL A 48 5.33 -1.22 -3.52
N LEU A 49 6.15 -0.40 -2.85
CA LEU A 49 7.57 -0.69 -2.64
C LEU A 49 7.79 -1.99 -1.87
N LYS A 50 6.98 -2.25 -0.84
CA LYS A 50 7.00 -3.52 -0.11
C LYS A 50 6.72 -4.71 -1.02
N LEU A 51 5.65 -4.66 -1.81
CA LEU A 51 5.28 -5.74 -2.73
C LEU A 51 6.31 -5.97 -3.84
N LEU A 52 6.90 -4.89 -4.37
CA LEU A 52 7.98 -4.99 -5.36
C LEU A 52 9.22 -5.65 -4.76
N LYS A 53 9.59 -5.30 -3.52
CA LYS A 53 10.70 -5.93 -2.82
C LYS A 53 10.45 -7.42 -2.59
N GLU A 54 9.27 -7.79 -2.07
CA GLU A 54 8.89 -9.19 -1.85
C GLU A 54 8.92 -10.00 -3.15
N ARG A 55 8.44 -9.41 -4.26
CA ARG A 55 8.51 -10.02 -5.59
C ARG A 55 9.94 -10.22 -6.03
N TRP A 56 10.78 -9.19 -5.92
CA TRP A 56 12.19 -9.28 -6.31
C TRP A 56 12.94 -10.35 -5.50
N GLU A 57 12.73 -10.41 -4.17
CA GLU A 57 13.33 -11.42 -3.31
C GLU A 57 12.90 -12.84 -3.71
N ARG A 58 11.62 -13.03 -4.06
CA ARG A 58 11.12 -14.32 -4.56
C ARG A 58 11.76 -14.69 -5.90
N ASP A 59 11.87 -13.75 -6.83
CA ASP A 59 12.50 -13.98 -8.14
C ASP A 59 14.00 -14.33 -7.97
N GLN A 60 14.71 -13.70 -7.04
CA GLN A 60 16.08 -14.06 -6.66
C GLN A 60 16.18 -15.48 -6.09
N ARG A 61 15.22 -15.89 -5.24
CA ARG A 61 15.17 -17.27 -4.72
C ARG A 61 14.99 -18.29 -5.83
N TYR A 62 14.05 -18.07 -6.76
CA TYR A 62 13.86 -18.99 -7.89
C TYR A 62 15.08 -19.06 -8.80
N THR A 63 15.72 -17.93 -9.04
CA THR A 63 16.99 -17.87 -9.78
C THR A 63 18.09 -18.67 -9.07
N SER A 64 18.21 -18.54 -7.75
CA SER A 64 19.16 -19.32 -6.94
C SER A 64 18.89 -20.82 -7.00
N ILE A 65 17.63 -21.24 -6.87
CA ILE A 65 17.23 -22.64 -7.00
C ILE A 65 17.59 -23.17 -8.40
N PHE A 66 17.27 -22.42 -9.45
CA PHE A 66 17.61 -22.78 -10.83
C PHE A 66 19.11 -23.04 -10.99
N TYR A 67 19.97 -22.12 -10.52
CA TYR A 67 21.43 -22.30 -10.62
C TYR A 67 21.96 -23.45 -9.76
N LYS A 68 21.37 -23.70 -8.58
CA LYS A 68 21.73 -24.87 -7.77
C LYS A 68 21.41 -26.17 -8.50
N LEU A 69 20.22 -26.28 -9.09
CA LEU A 69 19.81 -27.47 -9.85
C LEU A 69 20.68 -27.66 -11.10
N LEU A 70 20.97 -26.58 -11.82
CA LEU A 70 21.87 -26.62 -12.97
C LEU A 70 23.27 -27.14 -12.56
N GLY A 71 23.82 -26.63 -11.46
CA GLY A 71 25.10 -27.09 -10.93
C GLY A 71 25.08 -28.56 -10.50
N CYS A 72 23.95 -29.09 -10.03
CA CYS A 72 23.82 -30.52 -9.74
C CYS A 72 23.85 -31.36 -11.03
N ILE A 73 23.15 -30.92 -12.07
CA ILE A 73 23.16 -31.56 -13.39
C ILE A 73 24.57 -31.59 -13.98
N GLU A 74 25.28 -30.45 -13.94
CA GLU A 74 26.67 -30.37 -14.40
C GLU A 74 27.58 -31.34 -13.65
N LYS A 75 27.46 -31.45 -12.32
CA LYS A 75 28.25 -32.41 -11.52
C LYS A 75 27.97 -33.85 -11.94
N VAL A 76 26.73 -34.21 -12.23
CA VAL A 76 26.38 -35.55 -12.72
C VAL A 76 26.97 -35.80 -14.11
N LEU A 77 26.86 -34.84 -15.03
CA LEU A 77 27.44 -34.95 -16.37
C LEU A 77 28.96 -35.09 -16.35
N CYS A 78 29.63 -34.48 -15.37
CA CYS A 78 31.08 -34.59 -15.18
C CYS A 78 31.50 -35.80 -14.31
N ASN A 79 30.60 -36.73 -13.98
CA ASN A 79 30.85 -37.87 -13.08
C ASN A 79 31.40 -37.46 -11.69
N LYS A 80 31.11 -36.23 -11.24
CA LYS A 80 31.47 -35.70 -9.91
C LYS A 80 30.38 -35.89 -8.86
N MET A 81 29.23 -36.44 -9.27
CA MET A 81 28.08 -36.70 -8.42
C MET A 81 27.34 -37.92 -8.98
N SER A 82 26.99 -38.86 -8.11
CA SER A 82 26.18 -40.02 -8.43
C SER A 82 24.71 -39.65 -8.56
N ARG A 83 23.91 -40.52 -9.20
CA ARG A 83 22.46 -40.34 -9.30
C ARG A 83 21.77 -40.30 -7.93
N ASN A 84 22.29 -41.03 -6.94
CA ASN A 84 21.73 -41.04 -5.59
C ASN A 84 22.00 -39.72 -4.85
N GLU A 85 23.22 -39.19 -4.98
CA GLU A 85 23.57 -37.88 -4.44
C GLU A 85 22.77 -36.76 -5.12
N LEU A 86 22.56 -36.83 -6.44
CA LEU A 86 21.69 -35.88 -7.16
C LEU A 86 20.27 -35.90 -6.59
N LYS A 87 19.70 -37.09 -6.37
CA LYS A 87 18.34 -37.22 -5.84
C LYS A 87 18.24 -36.58 -4.44
N GLN A 88 19.20 -36.87 -3.58
CA GLN A 88 19.23 -36.32 -2.23
C GLN A 88 19.37 -34.78 -2.25
N GLU A 89 20.25 -34.25 -3.10
CA GLU A 89 20.44 -32.80 -3.24
C GLU A 89 19.20 -32.12 -3.82
N TYR A 90 18.55 -32.74 -4.80
CA TYR A 90 17.28 -32.26 -5.35
C TYR A 90 16.19 -32.20 -4.28
N ASP A 91 16.01 -33.28 -3.52
CA ASP A 91 15.00 -33.36 -2.46
C ASP A 91 15.25 -32.26 -1.40
N ASN A 92 16.51 -32.06 -0.99
CA ASN A 92 16.91 -30.99 -0.06
C ASN A 92 16.60 -29.57 -0.59
N ILE A 93 16.89 -29.32 -1.88
CA ILE A 93 16.63 -28.02 -2.52
C ILE A 93 15.14 -27.74 -2.55
N ILE A 94 14.33 -28.72 -2.93
CA ILE A 94 12.87 -28.59 -3.00
C ILE A 94 12.26 -28.42 -1.61
N GLU A 95 12.71 -29.19 -0.62
CA GLU A 95 12.22 -29.06 0.76
C GLU A 95 12.51 -27.67 1.33
N THR A 96 13.72 -27.15 1.11
CA THR A 96 14.09 -25.79 1.52
C THR A 96 13.23 -24.73 0.83
N ALA A 97 12.99 -24.90 -0.48
CA ALA A 97 12.16 -23.98 -1.26
C ALA A 97 10.70 -23.98 -0.78
N LEU A 98 10.13 -25.17 -0.57
CA LEU A 98 8.75 -25.33 -0.10
C LEU A 98 8.57 -24.75 1.30
N SER A 99 9.51 -25.00 2.22
CA SER A 99 9.47 -24.43 3.57
C SER A 99 9.50 -22.90 3.54
N SER A 100 10.35 -22.31 2.68
CA SER A 100 10.40 -20.86 2.51
C SER A 100 9.11 -20.29 1.92
N ASP A 101 8.52 -20.95 0.92
CA ASP A 101 7.29 -20.49 0.27
C ASP A 101 6.08 -20.64 1.21
N GLN A 102 6.04 -21.70 2.02
CA GLN A 102 5.03 -21.87 3.06
C GLN A 102 5.11 -20.74 4.10
N GLN A 103 6.30 -20.43 4.62
CA GLN A 103 6.46 -19.34 5.59
C GLN A 103 6.04 -17.99 5.00
N ALA A 104 6.36 -17.73 3.73
CA ALA A 104 5.93 -16.51 3.04
C ALA A 104 4.40 -16.44 2.91
N TYR A 105 3.76 -17.56 2.56
CA TYR A 105 2.30 -17.65 2.48
C TYR A 105 1.64 -17.42 3.85
N GLU A 106 2.15 -18.03 4.92
CA GLU A 106 1.63 -17.84 6.28
C GLU A 106 1.71 -16.37 6.71
N ASN A 107 2.85 -15.71 6.47
CA ASN A 107 3.03 -14.29 6.76
C ASN A 107 2.03 -13.42 5.98
N ALA A 108 1.84 -13.71 4.69
CA ALA A 108 0.89 -13.00 3.83
C ALA A 108 -0.57 -13.23 4.26
N SER A 109 -0.90 -14.44 4.73
CA SER A 109 -2.23 -14.79 5.25
C SER A 109 -2.55 -14.00 6.52
N VAL A 110 -1.63 -13.95 7.48
CA VAL A 110 -1.78 -13.16 8.71
C VAL A 110 -1.98 -11.69 8.41
N GLU A 111 -1.18 -11.13 7.50
CA GLU A 111 -1.30 -9.73 7.11
C GLU A 111 -2.62 -9.44 6.39
N ASN A 112 -3.08 -10.34 5.51
CA ASN A 112 -4.38 -10.20 4.85
C ASN A 112 -5.54 -10.19 5.85
N VAL A 113 -5.51 -11.04 6.87
CA VAL A 113 -6.51 -11.02 7.94
C VAL A 113 -6.47 -9.69 8.70
N ARG A 114 -5.27 -9.17 8.99
CA ARG A 114 -5.10 -7.87 9.66
C ARG A 114 -5.66 -6.72 8.84
N LEU A 115 -5.37 -6.70 7.54
CA LEU A 115 -5.85 -5.66 6.62
C LEU A 115 -7.37 -5.71 6.44
N LYS A 116 -7.95 -6.91 6.33
CA LYS A 116 -9.43 -7.07 6.29
C LYS A 116 -10.10 -6.49 7.52
N LYS A 117 -9.60 -6.79 8.72
CA LYS A 117 -10.15 -6.21 9.97
C LYS A 117 -10.04 -4.70 10.02
N LYS A 118 -8.92 -4.13 9.53
CA LYS A 118 -8.76 -2.67 9.43
C LYS A 118 -9.78 -2.05 8.47
N LEU A 119 -9.99 -2.69 7.32
CA LEU A 119 -10.98 -2.25 6.33
C LEU A 119 -12.40 -2.31 6.90
N GLU A 120 -12.78 -3.41 7.54
CA GLU A 120 -14.09 -3.56 8.20
C GLU A 120 -14.31 -2.46 9.25
N LYS A 121 -13.30 -2.15 10.07
CA LYS A 121 -13.38 -1.07 11.05
C LYS A 121 -13.55 0.31 10.41
N ALA A 122 -12.80 0.60 9.34
CA ALA A 122 -12.92 1.87 8.63
C ALA A 122 -14.30 2.02 7.95
N SER A 123 -14.88 0.93 7.44
CA SER A 123 -16.23 0.92 6.86
C SER A 123 -17.32 1.20 7.90
N LEU A 124 -17.16 0.72 9.14
CA LEU A 124 -18.10 0.97 10.24
C LEU A 124 -18.00 2.40 10.80
N GLU A 125 -16.81 3.01 10.74
CA GLU A 125 -16.59 4.41 11.18
C GLU A 125 -17.00 5.43 10.10
N GLY A 126 -17.17 4.99 8.84
CA GLY A 126 -17.60 5.81 7.71
C GLY A 126 -19.11 5.81 7.43
N GLU A 127 -19.92 5.05 8.17
CA GLU A 127 -21.38 5.17 8.09
C GLU A 127 -21.83 6.48 8.76
N PRO A 128 -22.50 7.40 8.04
CA PRO A 128 -23.15 8.52 8.71
C PRO A 128 -24.20 7.95 9.68
N PRO A 129 -24.44 8.59 10.85
CA PRO A 129 -25.45 8.11 11.78
C PRO A 129 -26.75 7.89 11.01
N SER A 130 -27.31 6.68 11.10
CA SER A 130 -28.58 6.36 10.47
C SER A 130 -29.59 7.41 10.93
N SER A 131 -30.13 8.16 9.97
CA SER A 131 -31.25 9.04 10.22
C SER A 131 -32.48 8.19 10.52
N GLU A 132 -32.55 7.65 11.73
CA GLU A 132 -33.82 7.26 12.31
C GLU A 132 -34.50 8.54 12.79
N ALA A 133 -35.43 9.02 11.97
CA ALA A 133 -36.51 9.92 12.32
C ALA A 133 -37.82 9.21 12.00
#